data_AF-A0ABD0NFB4-F1
#
_entry.id   AF-A0ABD0NFB4-F1
#
_cell.length_a   1.000
_cell.length_b   1.000
_cell.length_c   1.000
_cell.angle_alpha   90.00
_cell.angle_beta   90.00
_cell.angle_gamma   90.00
#
_symmetry.space_group_name_H-M   'P 1'
#
loop_
_entity.id
_entity.type
_entity.pdbx_description
1 polymer ?
#
loop_
_entity_poly.entity_id
_entity_poly.type
_entity_poly.pdbx_seq_one_letter_code
_entity_poly.pdbx_strand_id
1 'polypeptide(L)'
;MEGDSVTLRTGVKEIERDVHIIWTFETQNARIADIYSSVNAIPSYVNNEIFRDRLQVNFTTGSLTIRNIRTTDNGTYRLDIVDPNHTSGLTSR
;
A
#
# COMPACT_ATOMS: atom_id res chain seq x y z
N MET A 1 11.24 -12.00 11.58
CA MET A 1 11.59 -11.80 13.00
C MET A 1 11.45 -10.31 13.31
N GLU A 2 11.36 -9.90 14.57
CA GLU A 2 11.38 -8.46 14.86
C GLU A 2 12.69 -7.83 14.34
N GLY A 3 12.61 -6.62 13.80
CA GLY A 3 13.74 -5.97 13.14
C GLY A 3 13.87 -6.23 11.64
N ASP A 4 13.22 -7.26 11.10
CA ASP A 4 13.24 -7.55 9.67
C ASP A 4 12.36 -6.60 8.85
N SER A 5 12.36 -6.78 7.53
CA SER A 5 11.39 -6.16 6.63
C SER A 5 10.45 -7.19 6.03
N VAL A 6 9.21 -6.78 5.78
CA VAL A 6 8.21 -7.58 5.04
C VAL A 6 7.71 -6.78 3.86
N THR A 7 7.47 -7.45 2.74
CA THR A 7 6.89 -6.84 1.53
C THR A 7 5.50 -7.41 1.28
N LEU A 8 4.50 -6.54 1.33
CA LEU A 8 3.14 -6.80 0.91
C LEU A 8 3.06 -6.57 -0.61
N ARG A 9 2.83 -7.67 -1.33
CA ARG A 9 2.80 -7.66 -2.80
C ARG A 9 1.40 -7.37 -3.30
N THR A 10 1.30 -6.52 -4.32
CA THR A 10 0.03 -6.23 -5.01
C THR A 10 -0.37 -7.32 -6.00
N GLY A 11 0.59 -8.14 -6.45
CA GLY A 11 0.40 -9.07 -7.57
C GLY A 11 0.49 -8.42 -8.95
N VAL A 12 0.59 -7.08 -9.00
CA VAL A 12 0.75 -6.31 -10.24
C VAL A 12 2.20 -6.38 -10.72
N LYS A 13 2.40 -6.66 -12.01
CA LYS A 13 3.74 -6.69 -12.63
C LYS A 13 4.26 -5.28 -12.87
N GLU A 14 3.40 -4.40 -13.37
CA GLU A 14 3.67 -2.99 -13.63
C GLU A 14 2.36 -2.22 -13.48
N ILE A 15 2.38 -1.12 -12.73
CA ILE A 15 1.20 -0.28 -12.52
C ILE A 15 0.93 0.52 -13.79
N GLU A 16 -0.31 0.46 -14.29
CA GLU A 16 -0.75 1.28 -15.40
C GLU A 16 -0.85 2.76 -15.02
N ARG A 17 -0.94 3.65 -16.00
CA ARG A 17 -1.07 5.09 -15.73
C ARG A 17 -2.44 5.41 -15.12
N ASP A 18 -2.46 6.46 -14.31
CA ASP A 18 -3.68 7.01 -13.69
C ASP A 18 -4.39 6.06 -12.70
N VAL A 19 -3.69 5.01 -12.25
CA VAL A 19 -4.15 4.11 -11.20
C VAL A 19 -3.81 4.70 -9.83
N HIS A 20 -4.74 4.53 -8.88
CA HIS A 20 -4.54 4.90 -7.49
C HIS A 20 -4.50 3.64 -6.62
N ILE A 21 -3.38 3.43 -5.94
CA ILE A 21 -3.18 2.31 -5.00
C ILE A 21 -3.21 2.84 -3.59
N ILE A 22 -4.03 2.22 -2.76
CA ILE A 22 -4.23 2.58 -1.37
C ILE A 22 -3.91 1.37 -0.50
N TRP A 23 -3.06 1.57 0.50
CA TRP A 23 -2.79 0.60 1.54
C TRP A 23 -3.44 1.04 2.86
N THR A 24 -4.25 0.16 3.43
CA THR A 24 -4.91 0.36 4.72
C THR A 24 -4.48 -0.70 5.72
N PHE A 25 -4.07 -0.29 6.91
CA PHE A 25 -3.91 -1.18 8.05
C PHE A 25 -5.25 -1.28 8.78
N GLU A 26 -5.98 -2.37 8.52
CA GLU A 26 -7.38 -2.51 8.96
C GLU A 26 -7.50 -2.62 10.47
N THR A 27 -6.53 -3.24 11.14
CA THR A 27 -6.51 -3.40 12.60
C THR A 27 -6.70 -2.07 13.34
N GLN A 28 -6.27 -0.96 12.73
CA GLN A 28 -6.41 0.38 13.30
C GLN A 28 -7.24 1.31 12.42
N ASN A 29 -7.90 0.77 11.40
CA ASN A 29 -8.65 1.51 10.39
C ASN A 29 -7.86 2.72 9.84
N ALA A 30 -6.56 2.54 9.64
CA ALA A 30 -5.63 3.60 9.30
C ALA A 30 -5.11 3.43 7.87
N ARG A 31 -5.31 4.42 7.02
CA ARG A 31 -4.62 4.51 5.73
C ARG A 31 -3.15 4.78 6.01
N ILE A 32 -2.24 4.05 5.35
CA ILE A 32 -0.80 4.11 5.63
C ILE A 32 0.04 4.55 4.44
N ALA A 33 -0.41 4.28 3.21
CA ALA A 33 0.28 4.73 2.01
C ALA A 33 -0.71 4.88 0.84
N ASP A 34 -0.44 5.87 0.01
CA ASP A 34 -1.17 6.16 -1.22
C ASP A 34 -0.23 6.44 -2.37
N ILE A 35 -0.55 5.89 -3.53
CA ILE A 35 0.31 5.91 -4.70
C ILE A 35 -0.56 6.22 -5.90
N TYR A 36 -0.39 7.41 -6.46
CA TYR A 36 -0.99 7.76 -7.74
C TYR A 36 0.04 7.56 -8.83
N SER A 37 -0.18 6.59 -9.74
CA SER A 37 0.72 6.31 -10.86
C SER A 37 0.57 7.38 -11.96
N SER A 38 1.11 8.56 -11.68
CA SER A 38 1.30 9.62 -12.67
C SER A 38 2.76 9.67 -13.13
N VAL A 39 3.05 10.48 -14.15
CA VAL A 39 4.43 10.73 -14.64
C VAL A 39 5.38 11.18 -13.51
N ASN A 40 4.84 11.74 -12.42
CA ASN A 40 5.59 12.18 -11.25
C ASN A 40 5.07 11.52 -9.96
N ALA A 41 4.81 10.21 -9.98
CA ALA A 41 4.30 9.48 -8.83
C ALA A 41 5.19 9.72 -7.58
N ILE A 42 4.64 10.44 -6.59
CA ILE A 42 5.23 10.61 -5.26
C ILE A 42 4.30 9.87 -4.29
N PRO A 43 4.81 8.97 -3.44
CA PRO A 43 3.97 8.26 -2.50
C PRO A 43 3.58 9.25 -1.41
N SER A 44 2.30 9.31 -1.08
CA SER A 44 1.84 10.00 0.11
C SER A 44 1.80 8.98 1.24
N TYR A 45 2.66 9.16 2.23
CA TYR A 45 2.56 8.42 3.48
C TYR A 45 1.65 9.21 4.40
N VAL A 46 0.56 8.60 4.84
CA VAL A 46 -0.20 9.16 5.95
C VAL A 46 0.72 9.10 7.16
N ASN A 47 0.96 10.24 7.81
CA ASN A 47 1.82 10.32 8.99
C ASN A 47 1.16 9.55 10.14
N ASN A 48 1.37 8.25 10.14
CA ASN A 48 0.93 7.34 11.16
C ASN A 48 2.10 7.11 12.10
N GLU A 49 1.92 7.44 13.38
CA GLU A 49 2.96 7.29 14.41
C GLU A 49 3.52 5.87 14.50
N ILE A 50 2.72 4.88 14.09
CA ILE A 50 3.08 3.46 14.13
C ILE A 50 4.15 3.15 13.10
N PHE A 51 3.97 3.61 11.86
CA PHE A 51 4.82 3.25 10.72
C PHE A 51 5.76 4.38 10.28
N ARG A 52 5.91 5.42 11.11
CA ARG A 52 6.78 6.57 10.85
C ARG A 52 8.17 6.09 10.42
N ASP A 53 8.61 6.55 9.25
CA ASP A 53 9.91 6.22 8.63
C ASP A 53 10.16 4.73 8.31
N ARG A 54 9.14 3.88 8.45
CA ARG A 54 9.25 2.42 8.22
C ARG A 54 8.61 1.96 6.92
N LEU A 55 7.85 2.81 6.24
CA LEU A 55 7.17 2.48 4.99
C LEU A 55 8.03 2.82 3.77
N GLN A 56 8.06 1.90 2.81
CA GLN A 56 8.65 2.13 1.50
C GLN A 56 7.78 1.51 0.42
N VAL A 57 7.39 2.30 -0.57
CA VAL A 57 6.65 1.83 -1.75
C VAL A 57 7.61 1.49 -2.90
N ASN A 58 7.31 0.41 -3.62
CA ASN A 58 7.85 0.17 -4.96
C ASN A 58 6.94 0.81 -6.02
N PHE A 59 7.43 1.81 -6.77
CA PHE A 59 6.63 2.56 -7.75
C PHE A 59 6.28 1.79 -9.03
N THR A 60 6.99 0.69 -9.32
CA THR A 60 6.71 -0.13 -10.49
C THR A 60 5.54 -1.07 -10.21
N THR A 61 5.48 -1.67 -9.01
CA THR A 61 4.48 -2.70 -8.69
C THR A 61 3.41 -2.23 -7.71
N GLY A 62 3.65 -1.15 -6.97
CA GLY A 62 2.78 -0.67 -5.89
C GLY A 62 2.93 -1.44 -4.58
N SER A 63 3.89 -2.37 -4.52
CA SER A 63 4.12 -3.19 -3.33
C SER A 63 4.63 -2.33 -2.17
N LEU A 64 4.11 -2.59 -0.97
CA LEU A 64 4.48 -1.89 0.24
C LEU A 64 5.48 -2.72 1.04
N THR A 65 6.62 -2.13 1.35
CA THR A 65 7.60 -2.70 2.27
C THR A 65 7.51 -2.00 3.62
N ILE A 66 7.37 -2.80 4.68
CA ILE A 66 7.40 -2.35 6.07
C ILE A 66 8.73 -2.81 6.64
N ARG A 67 9.57 -1.86 7.04
CA ARG A 67 10.89 -2.10 7.62
C ARG A 67 10.79 -2.17 9.14
N ASN A 68 11.76 -2.86 9.75
CA ASN A 68 11.87 -2.97 11.20
C ASN A 68 10.52 -3.38 11.83
N ILE A 69 9.99 -4.51 11.36
CA ILE A 69 8.69 -5.03 11.80
C ILE A 69 8.72 -5.34 13.29
N ARG A 70 7.59 -5.13 13.95
CA ARG A 70 7.35 -5.36 15.37
C ARG A 70 6.16 -6.29 15.52
N THR A 71 6.08 -6.98 16.66
CA THR A 71 4.90 -7.77 17.04
C THR A 71 3.58 -6.98 16.96
N THR A 72 3.64 -5.66 17.21
CA THR A 72 2.49 -4.74 17.10
C THR A 72 2.04 -4.45 15.67
N ASP A 73 2.86 -4.75 14.66
CA ASP A 73 2.52 -4.55 13.25
C ASP A 73 1.73 -5.74 12.69
N ASN A 74 1.52 -6.78 13.49
CA ASN A 74 0.67 -7.90 13.12
C ASN A 74 -0.77 -7.43 12.94
N GLY A 75 -1.41 -7.88 11.85
CA GLY A 75 -2.76 -7.48 11.52
C GLY A 75 -3.08 -7.64 10.05
N THR A 76 -4.30 -7.22 9.68
CA THR A 76 -4.78 -7.29 8.31
C THR A 76 -4.41 -6.01 7.56
N TYR A 77 -3.85 -6.20 6.37
CA TYR A 77 -3.55 -5.12 5.44
C TYR A 77 -4.47 -5.27 4.22
N ARG A 78 -5.22 -4.22 3.93
CA ARG A 78 -6.07 -4.16 2.74
C ARG A 78 -5.38 -3.35 1.66
N LEU A 79 -5.49 -3.87 0.44
CA LEU A 79 -5.05 -3.26 -0.79
C LEU A 79 -6.28 -2.88 -1.61
N ASP A 80 -6.43 -1.60 -1.91
CA ASP A 80 -7.43 -1.09 -2.83
C ASP A 80 -6.72 -0.52 -4.07
N ILE A 81 -7.05 -1.04 -5.25
CA ILE A 81 -6.53 -0.56 -6.54
C ILE A 81 -7.70 0.07 -7.29
N VAL A 82 -7.65 1.39 -7.45
CA VAL A 82 -8.67 2.17 -8.14
C VAL A 82 -8.12 2.58 -9.49
N ASP A 83 -8.67 1.98 -10.53
CA ASP A 83 -8.41 2.37 -11.91
C ASP A 83 -9.63 3.16 -12.44
N PRO A 84 -9.49 4.47 -12.72
CA PRO A 84 -10.59 5.28 -13.24
C PRO A 84 -11.04 4.84 -14.64
N ASN A 85 -10.16 4.18 -15.41
CA ASN A 85 -10.45 3.67 -16.75
C ASN A 85 -11.03 2.25 -16.71
N HIS A 86 -10.77 1.51 -15.64
CA HIS A 86 -11.34 0.19 -15.40
C HIS A 86 -12.36 0.24 -14.25
N THR A 87 -13.50 0.90 -14.48
CA THR A 87 -14.70 0.73 -13.62
C THR A 87 -15.29 -0.67 -13.83
N SER A 88 -14.59 -1.69 -13.34
CA SER A 88 -15.16 -3.03 -13.16
C SER A 88 -15.90 -3.03 -11.83
N GLY A 89 -17.10 -2.46 -11.79
CA GLY A 89 -18.01 -2.70 -10.69
C GLY A 89 -18.46 -4.15 -10.72
N LEU A 90 -17.92 -5.02 -9.85
CA LEU A 90 -18.47 -6.34 -9.53
C LEU A 90 -18.08 -6.68 -8.08
N THR A 91 -18.92 -6.32 -7.10
CA THR A 91 -19.76 -7.25 -6.32
C THR A 91 -19.00 -8.49 -5.83
N SER A 92 -18.56 -8.44 -4.57
CA SER A 92 -18.31 -9.63 -3.76
C SER A 92 -19.60 -10.45 -3.69
N ARG A 93 -19.52 -11.73 -4.04
CA ARG A 93 -20.54 -12.74 -3.77
C ARG A 93 -20.00 -13.74 -2.78
#